data_AF-A0A1Y2AZU1-F1
#
_entry.id   AF-A0A1Y2AZU1-F1
#
_cell.length_a   1.000
_cell.length_b   1.000
_cell.length_c   1.000
_cell.angle_alpha   90.00
_cell.angle_beta   90.00
_cell.angle_gamma   90.00
#
_symmetry.space_group_name_H-M   'P 1'
#
loop_
_entity.id
_entity.type
_entity.pdbx_description
1 polymer ?
#
loop_
_entity_poly.entity_id
_entity_poly.type
_entity_poly.pdbx_seq_one_letter_code
_entity_poly.pdbx_strand_id
1 'polypeptide(L)'
;MISDCRLENRLKAVYLLGILAHQLGFIREHDNMLLRVFKELIKKLIDIQFKERKLSGDALLKYQADNRSMKIYLIYALGKFTTNLSQHSRYMEDLTIYALSNEFEHGDTRLQMKSDGTLKKGFPKGPLHVVKSVMSTLVHDIKHTEQNEKYVGAIFKSFVSPLLKVATEGVQMVAVQFVSTWLPVTNEDNGLLALDALQTGLKLVKDLEVESFDKSAYDREMAAYKKKMIAEESRMALRAKLLKQLLLTPGTYSRLLPVSDHPGFFADNNSSMFNTKAIAVGLPIHPKSNVLISRPIPNIPGVPSGVTTIPPVFMEPTWFEKIPIPSCYYEASERIGGIQDFQSDTRTHRQNSLTCMQSVVSRRPRKSRNSLPKSSPFKNSNSRPNVSVFLEDLALQAVCQRLLSHKNLSQKIHYLKK
;
A
#
# COMPACT_ATOMS: atom_id res chain seq x y z
N MET A 1 -14.43 43.82 14.16
CA MET A 1 -13.18 43.03 14.23
C MET A 1 -12.67 42.83 12.82
N ILE A 2 -11.58 43.50 12.43
CA ILE A 2 -10.92 43.23 11.14
C ILE A 2 -10.09 41.97 11.35
N SER A 3 -10.56 40.84 10.82
CA SER A 3 -9.77 39.61 10.79
C SER A 3 -8.52 39.87 9.95
N ASP A 4 -7.33 39.70 10.52
CA ASP A 4 -6.10 39.82 9.76
C ASP A 4 -5.97 38.63 8.81
N CYS A 5 -6.37 38.86 7.55
CA CYS A 5 -6.40 37.85 6.50
C CYS A 5 -5.03 37.58 5.85
N ARG A 6 -3.93 38.17 6.37
CA ARG A 6 -2.58 37.96 5.83
C ARG A 6 -2.22 36.46 5.83
N LEU A 7 -1.61 36.01 4.73
CA LEU A 7 -1.25 34.60 4.53
C LEU A 7 -0.41 34.05 5.70
N GLU A 8 0.60 34.79 6.13
CA GLU A 8 1.48 34.39 7.23
C GLU A 8 0.73 34.11 8.54
N ASN A 9 -0.24 34.96 8.88
CA ASN A 9 -1.03 34.80 10.10
C ASN A 9 -1.98 33.62 10.00
N ARG A 10 -2.51 33.33 8.80
CA ARG A 10 -3.30 32.12 8.55
C ARG A 10 -2.46 30.85 8.69
N LEU A 11 -1.22 30.85 8.19
CA LEU A 11 -0.31 29.70 8.32
C LEU A 11 0.08 29.47 9.78
N LYS A 12 0.44 30.53 10.51
CA LYS A 12 0.73 30.47 11.96
C LYS A 12 -0.48 29.98 12.75
N ALA A 13 -1.69 30.42 12.41
CA ALA A 13 -2.91 29.94 13.07
C ALA A 13 -3.10 28.43 12.88
N VAL A 14 -2.94 27.92 11.66
CA VAL A 14 -3.01 26.47 11.39
C VAL A 14 -1.95 25.70 12.18
N TYR A 15 -0.72 26.21 12.21
CA TYR A 15 0.37 25.63 13.00
C TYR A 15 0.02 25.55 14.50
N LEU A 16 -0.47 26.65 15.07
CA LEU A 16 -0.85 26.75 16.48
C LEU A 16 -2.02 25.82 16.82
N LEU A 17 -3.00 25.67 15.92
CA LEU A 17 -4.10 24.71 16.11
C LEU A 17 -3.59 23.27 16.24
N GLY A 18 -2.56 22.89 15.49
CA GLY A 18 -1.90 21.59 15.64
C GLY A 18 -1.24 21.42 17.01
N ILE A 19 -0.52 22.44 17.49
CA ILE A 19 0.12 22.42 18.82
C ILE A 19 -0.94 22.32 19.93
N LEU A 20 -2.00 23.13 19.85
CA LEU A 20 -3.10 23.10 20.80
C LEU A 20 -3.80 21.75 20.81
N ALA A 21 -4.00 21.14 19.64
CA ALA A 21 -4.59 19.81 19.56
C ALA A 21 -3.74 18.74 20.26
N HIS A 22 -2.42 18.80 20.09
CA HIS A 22 -1.51 17.90 20.80
C HIS A 22 -1.56 18.12 22.32
N GLN A 23 -1.64 19.37 22.79
CA GLN A 23 -1.70 19.68 24.22
C GLN A 23 -3.05 19.35 24.85
N LEU A 24 -4.15 19.59 24.14
CA LEU A 24 -5.51 19.34 24.64
C LEU A 24 -5.95 17.90 24.49
N GLY A 25 -5.34 17.14 23.56
CA GLY A 25 -5.69 15.74 23.29
C GLY A 25 -5.39 14.76 24.43
N PHE A 26 -4.79 15.21 25.54
CA PHE A 26 -4.67 14.42 26.76
C PHE A 26 -5.96 14.39 27.60
N ILE A 27 -6.88 15.34 27.36
CA ILE A 27 -8.09 15.53 28.16
C ILE A 27 -9.32 15.14 27.31
N ARG A 28 -10.01 14.07 27.71
CA ARG A 28 -11.17 13.51 26.97
C ARG A 28 -12.33 14.49 26.78
N GLU A 29 -12.50 15.44 27.68
CA GLU A 29 -13.56 16.45 27.60
C GLU A 29 -13.47 17.33 26.35
N HIS A 30 -12.27 17.43 25.76
CA HIS A 30 -12.02 18.23 24.56
C HIS A 30 -12.17 17.45 23.25
N ASP A 31 -12.41 16.14 23.29
CA ASP A 31 -12.41 15.26 22.12
C ASP A 31 -13.37 15.74 21.02
N ASN A 32 -14.58 16.18 21.38
CA ASN A 32 -15.57 16.65 20.42
C ASN A 32 -15.19 17.99 19.77
N MET A 33 -14.58 18.89 20.55
CA MET A 33 -14.05 20.15 20.04
C MET A 33 -12.89 19.90 19.08
N LEU A 34 -11.96 19.02 19.47
CA LEU A 34 -10.83 18.63 18.63
C LEU A 34 -11.30 17.97 17.33
N LEU A 35 -12.31 17.10 17.39
CA LEU A 35 -12.92 16.51 16.20
C LEU A 35 -13.49 17.58 15.26
N ARG A 36 -14.19 18.59 15.78
CA ARG A 36 -14.73 19.67 14.96
C ARG A 36 -13.62 20.45 14.25
N VAL A 37 -12.57 20.83 14.97
CA VAL A 37 -11.43 21.55 14.39
C VAL A 37 -10.71 20.68 13.36
N PHE A 38 -10.50 19.41 13.66
CA PHE A 38 -9.91 18.44 12.74
C PHE A 38 -10.70 18.36 11.43
N LYS A 39 -12.03 18.21 11.50
CA LYS A 39 -12.92 18.15 10.33
C LYS A 39 -12.77 19.37 9.42
N GLU A 40 -12.67 20.57 9.98
CA GLU A 40 -12.47 21.80 9.19
C GLU A 40 -11.08 21.82 8.50
N LEU A 41 -10.03 21.42 9.22
CA LEU A 41 -8.67 21.39 8.66
C LEU A 41 -8.52 20.33 7.55
N ILE A 42 -9.03 19.12 7.78
CA ILE A 42 -8.95 18.03 6.79
C ILE A 42 -9.84 18.32 5.58
N LYS A 43 -11.03 18.90 5.79
CA LYS A 43 -11.92 19.36 4.71
C LYS A 43 -11.18 20.36 3.81
N LYS A 44 -10.46 21.31 4.40
CA LYS A 44 -9.67 22.28 3.64
C LYS A 44 -8.50 21.64 2.87
N LEU A 45 -7.80 20.68 3.47
CA LEU A 45 -6.72 19.96 2.77
C LEU A 45 -7.26 19.17 1.57
N ILE A 46 -8.34 18.42 1.78
CA ILE A 46 -8.99 17.62 0.73
C ILE A 46 -9.54 18.51 -0.39
N ASP A 47 -10.13 19.65 -0.05
CA ASP A 47 -10.62 20.62 -1.03
C ASP A 47 -9.49 21.14 -1.95
N ILE A 48 -8.33 21.48 -1.36
CA ILE A 48 -7.13 21.86 -2.14
C ILE A 48 -6.72 20.69 -3.06
N GLN A 49 -6.64 19.47 -2.55
CA GLN A 49 -6.25 18.30 -3.33
C GLN A 49 -7.24 18.03 -4.49
N PHE A 50 -8.55 18.15 -4.27
CA PHE A 50 -9.54 17.97 -5.32
C PHE A 50 -9.46 19.06 -6.40
N LYS A 51 -9.27 20.32 -6.00
CA LYS A 51 -9.05 21.43 -6.95
C LYS A 51 -7.81 21.19 -7.79
N GLU A 52 -6.71 20.75 -7.17
CA GLU A 52 -5.49 20.38 -7.88
C GLU A 52 -5.73 19.21 -8.86
N ARG A 53 -6.50 18.19 -8.48
CA ARG A 53 -6.83 17.06 -9.38
C ARG A 53 -7.66 17.47 -10.60
N LYS A 54 -8.56 18.45 -10.46
CA LYS A 54 -9.43 18.96 -11.55
C LYS A 54 -8.64 19.76 -12.60
N LEU A 55 -7.54 20.39 -12.20
CA LEU A 55 -6.69 21.16 -13.11
C LEU A 55 -5.86 20.22 -14.01
N SER A 56 -6.14 20.24 -15.31
CA SER A 56 -5.37 19.52 -16.33
C SER A 56 -4.28 20.42 -16.89
N GLY A 57 -3.01 20.06 -16.74
CA GLY A 57 -1.88 20.85 -17.29
C GLY A 57 -0.58 20.76 -16.48
N ASP A 58 0.48 21.38 -17.03
CA ASP A 58 1.85 21.34 -16.51
C ASP A 58 1.98 21.83 -15.05
N ALA A 59 2.93 21.25 -14.31
CA ALA A 59 3.09 21.33 -12.86
C ALA A 59 3.21 22.74 -12.25
N LEU A 60 3.43 23.78 -13.06
CA LEU A 60 3.64 25.16 -12.60
C LEU A 60 2.35 25.90 -12.25
N LEU A 61 1.24 25.63 -12.95
CA LEU A 61 -0.07 26.26 -12.67
C LEU A 61 -0.91 25.44 -11.68
N LYS A 62 -0.69 24.12 -11.65
CA LYS A 62 -1.42 23.17 -10.82
C LYS A 62 -1.11 23.33 -9.33
N TYR A 63 0.15 23.61 -8.98
CA TYR A 63 0.62 23.68 -7.61
C TYR A 63 1.12 25.09 -7.26
N GLN A 64 0.17 25.99 -6.96
CA GLN A 64 0.46 27.37 -6.56
C GLN A 64 1.29 27.43 -5.27
N ALA A 65 2.19 28.40 -5.17
CA ALA A 65 3.09 28.55 -4.01
C ALA A 65 2.32 28.73 -2.68
N ASP A 66 1.22 29.49 -2.70
CA ASP A 66 0.40 29.73 -1.51
C ASP A 66 -0.32 28.45 -1.04
N ASN A 67 -0.85 27.68 -1.98
CA ASN A 67 -1.49 26.39 -1.69
C ASN A 67 -0.46 25.37 -1.18
N ARG A 68 0.76 25.35 -1.74
CA ARG A 68 1.86 24.49 -1.25
C ARG A 68 2.20 24.79 0.21
N SER A 69 2.40 26.05 0.56
CA SER A 69 2.65 26.47 1.94
C SER A 69 1.48 26.06 2.85
N MET A 70 0.24 26.37 2.48
CA MET A 70 -0.93 25.99 3.26
C MET A 70 -1.02 24.47 3.46
N LYS A 71 -0.77 23.65 2.43
CA LYS A 71 -0.76 22.19 2.52
C LYS A 71 0.27 21.68 3.52
N ILE A 72 1.50 22.21 3.50
CA ILE A 72 2.56 21.84 4.44
C ILE A 72 2.09 22.04 5.90
N TYR A 73 1.52 23.21 6.20
CA TYR A 73 1.04 23.52 7.53
C TYR A 73 -0.19 22.69 7.93
N LEU A 74 -1.11 22.41 6.98
CA LEU A 74 -2.26 21.54 7.22
C LEU A 74 -1.83 20.10 7.52
N ILE A 75 -0.90 19.54 6.73
CA ILE A 75 -0.36 18.18 6.94
C ILE A 75 0.28 18.08 8.32
N TYR A 76 1.12 19.05 8.68
CA TYR A 76 1.72 19.11 10.01
C TYR A 76 0.66 19.16 11.12
N ALA A 77 -0.31 20.06 10.99
CA ALA A 77 -1.35 20.23 12.01
C ALA A 77 -2.17 18.94 12.18
N LEU A 78 -2.61 18.32 11.08
CA LEU A 78 -3.39 17.07 11.09
C LEU A 78 -2.61 15.91 11.71
N GLY A 79 -1.30 15.82 11.45
CA GLY A 79 -0.42 14.89 12.15
C GLY A 79 -0.51 15.05 13.67
N LYS A 80 -0.48 16.28 14.18
CA LYS A 80 -0.59 16.51 15.63
C LYS A 80 -1.90 16.02 16.24
N PHE A 81 -3.01 16.00 15.50
CA PHE A 81 -4.27 15.42 15.97
C PHE A 81 -4.22 13.90 16.13
N THR A 82 -3.33 13.19 15.42
CA THR A 82 -3.22 11.71 15.49
C THR A 82 -2.21 11.21 16.52
N THR A 83 -1.55 12.12 17.24
CA THR A 83 -0.55 11.78 18.26
C THR A 83 -1.15 11.15 19.52
N ASN A 84 -2.36 11.59 19.90
CA ASN A 84 -3.02 11.20 21.14
C ASN A 84 -4.21 10.28 20.87
N LEU A 85 -4.41 9.27 21.72
CA LEU A 85 -5.54 8.34 21.62
C LEU A 85 -6.79 9.01 22.19
N SER A 86 -7.66 9.50 21.32
CA SER A 86 -8.99 10.01 21.65
C SER A 86 -10.07 8.98 21.32
N GLN A 87 -11.32 9.24 21.71
CA GLN A 87 -12.46 8.43 21.25
C GLN A 87 -12.56 8.38 19.72
N HIS A 88 -12.10 9.44 19.04
CA HIS A 88 -12.20 9.62 17.59
C HIS A 88 -10.88 9.32 16.86
N SER A 89 -9.90 8.69 17.52
CA SER A 89 -8.55 8.45 16.98
C SER A 89 -8.61 7.74 15.62
N ARG A 90 -9.43 6.69 15.48
CA ARG A 90 -9.60 5.95 14.22
C ARG A 90 -10.11 6.82 13.08
N TYR A 91 -11.14 7.61 13.34
CA TYR A 91 -11.68 8.54 12.35
C TYR A 91 -10.61 9.54 11.87
N MET A 92 -9.82 10.09 12.81
CA MET A 92 -8.77 11.06 12.50
C MET A 92 -7.59 10.42 11.75
N GLU A 93 -7.15 9.23 12.18
CA GLU A 93 -6.08 8.45 11.58
C GLU A 93 -6.41 8.03 10.15
N ASP A 94 -7.57 7.41 9.91
CA ASP A 94 -7.96 6.89 8.59
C ASP A 94 -8.09 8.02 7.56
N LEU A 95 -8.66 9.16 7.94
CA LEU A 95 -8.76 10.35 7.09
C LEU A 95 -7.39 10.96 6.80
N THR A 96 -6.52 11.04 7.81
CA THR A 96 -5.18 11.58 7.65
C THR A 96 -4.37 10.68 6.72
N ILE A 97 -4.38 9.36 6.95
CA ILE A 97 -3.67 8.37 6.12
C ILE A 97 -4.17 8.41 4.68
N TYR A 98 -5.49 8.50 4.47
CA TYR A 98 -6.06 8.68 3.14
C TYR A 98 -5.57 9.96 2.47
N ALA A 99 -5.61 11.10 3.16
CA ALA A 99 -5.18 12.38 2.60
C ALA A 99 -3.67 12.41 2.26
N LEU A 100 -2.83 11.76 3.08
CA LEU A 100 -1.40 11.62 2.81
C LEU A 100 -1.12 10.67 1.63
N SER A 101 -1.84 9.54 1.55
CA SER A 101 -1.77 8.61 0.41
C SER A 101 -2.15 9.31 -0.89
N ASN A 102 -3.21 10.11 -0.85
CA ASN A 102 -3.64 10.92 -1.98
C ASN A 102 -2.56 11.92 -2.44
N GLU A 103 -1.88 12.59 -1.49
CA GLU A 103 -0.80 13.52 -1.83
C GLU A 103 0.37 12.81 -2.53
N PHE A 104 0.66 11.55 -2.18
CA PHE A 104 1.67 10.75 -2.89
C PHE A 104 1.24 10.30 -4.28
N GLU A 105 -0.02 9.92 -4.47
CA GLU A 105 -0.50 9.42 -5.76
C GLU A 105 -0.72 10.55 -6.80
N HIS A 106 -1.31 11.67 -6.36
CA HIS A 106 -1.84 12.73 -7.23
C HIS A 106 -1.27 14.14 -6.93
N GLY A 107 -0.58 14.31 -5.81
CA GLY A 107 -0.10 15.60 -5.30
C GLY A 107 1.29 16.01 -5.79
N ASP A 108 1.85 17.01 -5.12
CA ASP A 108 3.15 17.65 -5.46
C ASP A 108 4.33 16.89 -4.84
N THR A 109 4.36 15.58 -5.08
CA THR A 109 5.31 14.63 -4.44
C THR A 109 6.15 13.84 -5.46
N ARG A 110 5.84 13.97 -6.76
CA ARG A 110 6.57 13.31 -7.84
C ARG A 110 7.93 13.96 -8.05
N LEU A 111 8.95 13.46 -7.37
CA LEU A 111 10.33 13.86 -7.57
C LEU A 111 10.85 13.31 -8.91
N GLN A 112 11.20 14.19 -9.85
CA GLN A 112 11.88 13.77 -11.07
C GLN A 112 13.38 13.62 -10.82
N MET A 113 13.83 12.37 -10.74
CA MET A 113 15.22 12.01 -10.46
C MET A 113 16.00 11.72 -11.76
N LYS A 114 17.30 11.99 -11.76
CA LYS A 114 18.25 11.45 -12.73
C LYS A 114 18.64 10.01 -12.34
N SER A 115 19.30 9.30 -13.25
CA SER A 115 19.89 7.98 -13.00
C SER A 115 20.76 7.94 -11.73
N ASP A 116 21.39 9.06 -11.40
CA ASP A 116 22.41 9.17 -10.36
C ASP A 116 21.81 9.52 -8.97
N GLY A 117 20.49 9.44 -8.81
CA GLY A 117 19.82 9.79 -7.54
C GLY A 117 19.68 11.29 -7.27
N THR A 118 20.28 12.13 -8.12
CA THR A 118 20.20 13.60 -8.03
C THR A 118 18.91 14.13 -8.67
N LEU A 119 18.36 15.20 -8.10
CA LEU A 119 17.20 15.89 -8.67
C LEU A 119 17.60 16.55 -10.00
N LYS A 120 16.68 16.57 -10.98
CA LYS A 120 16.89 17.34 -12.21
C LYS A 120 17.15 18.82 -11.85
N LYS A 121 18.20 19.41 -12.46
CA LYS A 121 18.50 20.86 -12.29
C LYS A 121 17.26 21.67 -12.69
N GLY A 122 16.83 22.59 -11.82
CA GLY A 122 15.61 23.40 -12.02
C GLY A 122 14.35 22.87 -11.31
N PHE A 123 14.42 21.77 -10.57
CA PHE A 123 13.27 21.28 -9.80
C PHE A 123 12.92 22.26 -8.66
N PRO A 124 11.65 22.65 -8.49
CA PRO A 124 11.27 23.58 -7.42
C PRO A 124 11.55 22.95 -6.04
N LYS A 125 12.08 23.75 -5.10
CA LYS A 125 12.32 23.30 -3.71
C LYS A 125 11.01 22.94 -2.98
N GLY A 126 9.87 23.52 -3.39
CA GLY A 126 8.55 23.32 -2.79
C GLY A 126 8.14 21.84 -2.61
N PRO A 127 8.11 21.01 -3.67
CA PRO A 127 7.77 19.59 -3.56
C PRO A 127 8.59 18.81 -2.53
N LEU A 128 9.88 19.14 -2.34
CA LEU A 128 10.71 18.49 -1.33
C LEU A 128 10.21 18.77 0.08
N HIS A 129 9.72 19.99 0.34
CA HIS A 129 9.13 20.34 1.64
C HIS A 129 7.79 19.63 1.86
N VAL A 130 6.99 19.44 0.82
CA VAL A 130 5.75 18.64 0.89
C VAL A 130 6.06 17.19 1.22
N VAL A 131 6.97 16.55 0.48
CA VAL A 131 7.42 15.17 0.72
C VAL A 131 7.98 15.03 2.14
N LYS A 132 8.86 15.95 2.56
CA LYS A 132 9.42 15.93 3.91
C LYS A 132 8.32 16.04 4.97
N SER A 133 7.33 16.91 4.78
CA SER A 133 6.25 17.10 5.75
C SER A 133 5.37 15.86 5.86
N VAL A 134 4.96 15.28 4.73
CA VAL A 134 4.20 14.02 4.70
C VAL A 134 4.97 12.91 5.43
N MET A 135 6.25 12.74 5.10
CA MET A 135 7.09 11.71 5.71
C MET A 135 7.31 11.95 7.21
N SER A 136 7.55 13.19 7.63
CA SER A 136 7.71 13.52 9.04
C SER A 136 6.43 13.26 9.84
N THR A 137 5.25 13.54 9.28
CA THR A 137 3.97 13.20 9.91
C THR A 137 3.79 11.69 10.07
N LEU A 138 4.14 10.89 9.05
CA LEU A 138 4.08 9.43 9.14
C LEU A 138 5.03 8.85 10.20
N VAL A 139 6.22 9.43 10.37
CA VAL A 139 7.25 8.90 11.28
C VAL A 139 7.08 9.38 12.72
N HIS A 140 6.74 10.65 12.93
CA HIS A 140 6.79 11.26 14.26
C HIS A 140 5.42 11.51 14.89
N ASP A 141 4.37 11.63 14.08
CA ASP A 141 3.07 12.09 14.58
C ASP A 141 2.04 10.96 14.67
N ILE A 142 2.01 10.04 13.70
CA ILE A 142 1.11 8.87 13.77
C ILE A 142 1.57 7.93 14.89
N LYS A 143 0.67 7.68 15.84
CA LYS A 143 0.96 6.80 16.98
C LYS A 143 1.16 5.33 16.56
N HIS A 144 2.16 4.69 17.17
CA HIS A 144 2.37 3.24 17.08
C HIS A 144 1.25 2.50 17.81
N THR A 145 0.29 2.00 17.04
CA THR A 145 -0.73 1.06 17.50
C THR A 145 -0.58 -0.23 16.71
N GLU A 146 -1.02 -1.35 17.29
CA GLU A 146 -0.94 -2.67 16.67
C GLU A 146 -1.60 -2.71 15.27
N GLN A 147 -2.65 -1.91 15.05
CA GLN A 147 -3.29 -1.80 13.75
C GLN A 147 -2.45 -0.95 12.78
N ASN A 148 -1.94 0.21 13.23
CA ASN A 148 -1.17 1.12 12.37
C ASN A 148 0.14 0.47 11.89
N GLU A 149 0.78 -0.32 12.76
CA GLU A 149 1.96 -1.11 12.42
C GLU A 149 1.70 -2.11 11.29
N LYS A 150 0.47 -2.62 11.19
CA LYS A 150 0.09 -3.55 10.12
C LYS A 150 0.04 -2.82 8.78
N TYR A 151 -0.77 -1.76 8.66
CA TYR A 151 -1.11 -1.22 7.34
C TYR A 151 -0.31 0.01 6.90
N VAL A 152 0.25 0.84 7.80
CA VAL A 152 0.97 2.07 7.40
C VAL A 152 2.18 1.74 6.52
N GLY A 153 2.96 0.74 6.93
CA GLY A 153 4.07 0.23 6.12
C GLY A 153 3.61 -0.25 4.74
N ALA A 154 2.51 -1.00 4.68
CA ALA A 154 1.97 -1.53 3.44
C ALA A 154 1.46 -0.44 2.47
N ILE A 155 0.82 0.62 2.97
CA ILE A 155 0.33 1.74 2.14
C ILE A 155 1.50 2.52 1.52
N PHE A 156 2.52 2.87 2.32
CA PHE A 156 3.53 3.82 1.89
C PHE A 156 4.83 3.19 1.33
N LYS A 157 5.03 1.87 1.45
CA LYS A 157 6.24 1.17 0.99
C LYS A 157 6.64 1.52 -0.45
N SER A 158 5.69 1.54 -1.38
CA SER A 158 5.96 1.84 -2.80
C SER A 158 6.41 3.28 -3.02
N PHE A 159 5.91 4.23 -2.21
CA PHE A 159 6.27 5.64 -2.30
C PHE A 159 7.61 5.95 -1.63
N VAL A 160 7.96 5.22 -0.56
CA VAL A 160 9.21 5.45 0.20
C VAL A 160 10.43 4.82 -0.46
N SER A 161 10.28 3.69 -1.16
CA SER A 161 11.40 2.98 -1.80
C SER A 161 12.25 3.88 -2.74
N PRO A 162 11.65 4.72 -3.61
CA PRO A 162 12.41 5.69 -4.40
C PRO A 162 13.10 6.79 -3.56
N LEU A 163 12.50 7.20 -2.44
CA LEU A 163 13.03 8.29 -1.59
C LEU A 163 14.33 7.93 -0.88
N LEU A 164 14.59 6.64 -0.66
CA LEU A 164 15.86 6.15 -0.09
C LEU A 164 17.06 6.42 -0.99
N LYS A 165 16.83 6.60 -2.30
CA LYS A 165 17.87 6.84 -3.31
C LYS A 165 18.11 8.32 -3.58
N VAL A 166 17.37 9.21 -2.91
CA VAL A 166 17.46 10.66 -3.11
C VAL A 166 18.70 11.20 -2.40
N ALA A 167 19.53 11.97 -3.12
CA ALA A 167 20.76 12.56 -2.58
C ALA A 167 20.53 13.69 -1.54
N THR A 168 19.28 14.07 -1.28
CA THR A 168 18.93 15.09 -0.29
C THR A 168 18.84 14.46 1.10
N GLU A 169 19.88 14.70 1.91
CA GLU A 169 20.06 14.12 3.26
C GLU A 169 18.78 14.21 4.12
N GLY A 170 18.12 15.38 4.15
CA GLY A 170 16.92 15.58 4.98
C GLY A 170 15.71 14.73 4.58
N VAL A 171 15.55 14.37 3.30
CA VAL A 171 14.45 13.48 2.85
C VAL A 171 14.85 12.02 3.02
N GLN A 172 16.11 11.71 2.72
CA GLN A 172 16.67 10.37 2.86
C GLN A 172 16.64 9.90 4.31
N MET A 173 17.01 10.76 5.27
CA MET A 173 16.97 10.44 6.70
C MET A 173 15.57 10.06 7.17
N VAL A 174 14.54 10.85 6.80
CA VAL A 174 13.16 10.56 7.21
C VAL A 174 12.63 9.31 6.50
N ALA A 175 13.05 9.04 5.26
CA ALA A 175 12.74 7.80 4.57
C ALA A 175 13.37 6.58 5.26
N VAL A 176 14.62 6.67 5.72
CA VAL A 176 15.28 5.61 6.49
C VAL A 176 14.56 5.40 7.82
N GLN A 177 14.20 6.48 8.53
CA GLN A 177 13.42 6.40 9.77
C GLN A 177 12.05 5.75 9.53
N PHE A 178 11.39 6.04 8.42
CA PHE A 178 10.14 5.37 8.06
C PHE A 178 10.34 3.86 7.92
N VAL A 179 11.38 3.43 7.21
CA VAL A 179 11.69 2.01 7.02
C VAL A 179 11.95 1.34 8.36
N SER A 180 12.77 1.94 9.23
CA SER A 180 13.07 1.36 10.55
C SER A 180 11.85 1.29 11.45
N THR A 181 10.89 2.20 11.26
CA THR A 181 9.73 2.32 12.14
C THR A 181 8.56 1.45 11.69
N TRP A 182 8.25 1.40 10.39
CA TRP A 182 7.00 0.84 9.87
C TRP A 182 7.15 -0.41 9.00
N LEU A 183 8.38 -0.79 8.62
CA LEU A 183 8.64 -1.98 7.81
C LEU A 183 9.30 -3.19 8.51
N PRO A 184 9.55 -3.24 9.84
CA PRO A 184 10.29 -4.38 10.41
C PRO A 184 9.50 -5.70 10.38
N VAL A 185 8.16 -5.70 10.30
CA VAL A 185 7.33 -6.92 10.23
C VAL A 185 6.06 -6.68 9.39
N THR A 186 6.18 -6.67 8.06
CA THR A 186 4.97 -6.66 7.21
C THR A 186 4.50 -8.10 6.97
N ASN A 187 3.47 -8.52 7.71
CA ASN A 187 2.68 -9.69 7.32
C ASN A 187 2.02 -9.40 5.96
N GLU A 188 1.92 -10.39 5.09
CA GLU A 188 1.38 -10.15 3.74
C GLU A 188 -0.11 -9.78 3.74
N ASP A 189 -0.84 -10.20 4.76
CA ASP A 189 -2.24 -9.85 5.04
C ASP A 189 -2.44 -8.35 5.26
N ASN A 190 -1.36 -7.63 5.58
CA ASN A 190 -1.40 -6.19 5.80
C ASN A 190 -1.80 -5.41 4.53
N GLY A 191 -1.66 -6.01 3.35
CA GLY A 191 -2.12 -5.42 2.09
C GLY A 191 -3.66 -5.24 2.05
N LEU A 192 -4.41 -6.20 2.59
CA LEU A 192 -5.87 -6.09 2.66
C LEU A 192 -6.30 -5.03 3.68
N LEU A 193 -5.66 -5.03 4.86
CA LEU A 193 -5.92 -4.01 5.89
C LEU A 193 -5.59 -2.60 5.40
N ALA A 194 -4.54 -2.44 4.60
CA ALA A 194 -4.19 -1.19 3.94
C ALA A 194 -5.27 -0.70 2.98
N LEU A 195 -5.80 -1.60 2.14
CA LEU A 195 -6.86 -1.25 1.20
C LEU A 195 -8.18 -0.93 1.93
N ASP A 196 -8.50 -1.65 3.00
CA ASP A 196 -9.69 -1.39 3.82
C ASP A 196 -9.60 -0.04 4.57
N ALA A 197 -8.44 0.30 5.12
CA ALA A 197 -8.19 1.60 5.76
C ALA A 197 -8.34 2.75 4.74
N LEU A 198 -7.79 2.61 3.53
CA LEU A 198 -7.95 3.62 2.47
C LEU A 198 -9.41 3.73 2.00
N GLN A 199 -10.12 2.60 1.89
CA GLN A 199 -11.53 2.58 1.53
C GLN A 199 -12.40 3.26 2.59
N THR A 200 -12.08 3.02 3.87
CA THR A 200 -12.74 3.66 5.00
C THR A 200 -12.47 5.16 5.00
N GLY A 201 -11.22 5.59 4.85
CA GLY A 201 -10.86 7.00 4.69
C GLY A 201 -11.64 7.67 3.54
N LEU A 202 -11.72 7.03 2.38
CA LEU A 202 -12.50 7.54 1.23
C LEU A 202 -14.01 7.67 1.55
N LYS A 203 -14.60 6.72 2.28
CA LYS A 203 -16.00 6.83 2.73
C LYS A 203 -16.18 8.04 3.67
N LEU A 204 -15.26 8.22 4.62
CA LEU A 204 -15.31 9.35 5.56
C LEU A 204 -15.16 10.71 4.83
N VAL A 205 -14.44 10.76 3.71
CA VAL A 205 -14.37 11.97 2.87
C VAL A 205 -15.72 12.37 2.30
N LYS A 206 -16.56 11.40 1.92
CA LYS A 206 -17.93 11.66 1.46
C LYS A 206 -18.75 12.35 2.54
N ASP A 207 -18.54 11.99 3.81
CA ASP A 207 -19.27 12.53 4.95
C ASP A 207 -18.81 13.94 5.37
N LEU A 208 -17.67 14.43 4.85
CA LEU A 208 -17.13 15.76 5.17
C LEU A 208 -17.79 16.91 4.38
N GLU A 209 -18.70 16.58 3.44
CA GLU A 209 -19.44 17.55 2.60
C GLU A 209 -18.51 18.60 1.96
N VAL A 210 -17.44 18.14 1.31
CA VAL A 210 -16.45 19.00 0.66
C VAL A 210 -17.08 19.70 -0.55
N GLU A 211 -16.94 21.03 -0.67
CA GLU A 211 -17.53 21.81 -1.76
C GLU A 211 -17.08 21.34 -3.15
N SER A 212 -15.80 20.98 -3.27
CA SER A 212 -15.22 20.48 -4.53
C SER A 212 -15.47 18.99 -4.79
N PHE A 213 -16.32 18.31 -4.00
CA PHE A 213 -16.56 16.88 -4.11
C PHE A 213 -17.10 16.50 -5.50
N ASP A 214 -16.47 15.50 -6.13
CA ASP A 214 -16.90 14.94 -7.40
C ASP A 214 -17.34 13.49 -7.19
N LYS A 215 -18.66 13.27 -7.27
CA LYS A 215 -19.26 11.94 -7.11
C LYS A 215 -18.73 10.92 -8.13
N SER A 216 -18.48 11.36 -9.37
CA SER A 216 -17.97 10.47 -10.42
C SER A 216 -16.51 10.06 -10.17
N ALA A 217 -15.70 10.95 -9.59
CA ALA A 217 -14.34 10.63 -9.18
C ALA A 217 -14.35 9.67 -7.99
N TYR A 218 -15.21 9.91 -7.00
CA TYR A 218 -15.40 9.02 -5.84
C TYR A 218 -15.80 7.60 -6.27
N ASP A 219 -16.80 7.46 -7.14
CA ASP A 219 -17.29 6.14 -7.57
C ASP A 219 -16.19 5.37 -8.34
N ARG A 220 -15.40 6.07 -9.15
CA ARG A 220 -14.24 5.48 -9.86
C ARG A 220 -13.15 5.03 -8.90
N GLU A 221 -12.80 5.85 -7.91
CA GLU A 221 -11.77 5.54 -6.92
C GLU A 221 -12.20 4.36 -6.03
N MET A 222 -13.46 4.34 -5.61
CA MET A 222 -14.07 3.24 -4.86
C MET A 222 -14.07 1.93 -5.66
N ALA A 223 -14.41 1.97 -6.96
CA ALA A 223 -14.34 0.80 -7.83
C ALA A 223 -12.89 0.32 -8.03
N ALA A 224 -11.92 1.23 -8.11
CA ALA A 224 -10.51 0.89 -8.21
C ALA A 224 -10.01 0.18 -6.94
N TYR A 225 -10.38 0.65 -5.74
CA TYR A 225 -10.06 -0.04 -4.48
C TYR A 225 -10.69 -1.44 -4.41
N LYS A 226 -11.97 -1.59 -4.78
CA LYS A 226 -12.61 -2.92 -4.84
C LYS A 226 -11.87 -3.88 -5.77
N LYS A 227 -11.44 -3.40 -6.95
CA LYS A 227 -10.66 -4.21 -7.88
C LYS A 227 -9.29 -4.60 -7.30
N LYS A 228 -8.61 -3.68 -6.63
CA LYS A 228 -7.33 -3.96 -5.94
C LYS A 228 -7.52 -4.99 -4.82
N MET A 229 -8.60 -4.89 -4.04
CA MET A 229 -8.91 -5.88 -2.99
C MET A 229 -9.07 -7.29 -3.55
N ILE A 230 -9.89 -7.45 -4.59
CA ILE A 230 -10.09 -8.77 -5.23
C ILE A 230 -8.75 -9.34 -5.74
N ALA A 231 -7.90 -8.49 -6.32
CA ALA A 231 -6.57 -8.91 -6.77
C ALA A 231 -5.71 -9.39 -5.59
N GLU A 232 -5.68 -8.65 -4.48
CA GLU A 232 -4.94 -9.02 -3.27
C GLU A 232 -5.48 -10.30 -2.61
N GLU A 233 -6.79 -10.45 -2.46
CA GLU A 233 -7.42 -11.67 -1.96
C GLU A 233 -7.06 -12.89 -2.81
N SER A 234 -7.09 -12.73 -4.14
CA SER A 234 -6.70 -13.79 -5.07
C SER A 234 -5.23 -14.17 -4.97
N ARG A 235 -4.35 -13.18 -4.72
CA ARG A 235 -2.91 -13.37 -4.52
C ARG A 235 -2.64 -14.15 -3.24
N MET A 236 -3.26 -13.75 -2.14
CA MET A 236 -3.16 -14.42 -0.85
C MET A 236 -3.67 -15.86 -0.91
N ALA A 237 -4.80 -16.08 -1.58
CA ALA A 237 -5.35 -17.42 -1.70
C ALA A 237 -4.50 -18.35 -2.58
N LEU A 238 -3.95 -17.84 -3.68
CA LEU A 238 -3.01 -18.62 -4.49
C LEU A 238 -1.77 -18.99 -3.69
N ARG A 239 -1.22 -18.06 -2.91
CA ARG A 239 -0.09 -18.34 -2.03
C ARG A 239 -0.45 -19.39 -0.99
N ALA A 240 -1.60 -19.28 -0.34
CA ALA A 240 -2.08 -20.29 0.61
C ALA A 240 -2.21 -21.67 -0.06
N LYS A 241 -2.72 -21.72 -1.30
CA LYS A 241 -2.78 -22.93 -2.10
C LYS A 241 -1.39 -23.50 -2.41
N LEU A 242 -0.43 -22.67 -2.80
CA LEU A 242 0.95 -23.08 -3.07
C LEU A 242 1.65 -23.56 -1.80
N LEU A 243 1.48 -22.86 -0.67
CA LEU A 243 2.03 -23.28 0.61
C LEU A 243 1.45 -24.62 1.05
N LYS A 244 0.13 -24.80 0.93
CA LYS A 244 -0.51 -26.10 1.15
C LYS A 244 0.12 -27.17 0.27
N GLN A 245 0.29 -26.90 -1.04
CA GLN A 245 0.94 -27.84 -1.97
C GLN A 245 2.38 -28.18 -1.60
N LEU A 246 3.18 -27.21 -1.11
CA LEU A 246 4.55 -27.43 -0.64
C LEU A 246 4.60 -28.24 0.65
N LEU A 247 3.60 -28.08 1.52
CA LEU A 247 3.47 -28.81 2.79
C LEU A 247 2.71 -30.14 2.66
N LEU A 248 2.23 -30.49 1.46
CA LEU A 248 1.59 -31.78 1.25
C LEU A 248 2.61 -32.90 1.52
N THR A 249 2.14 -33.96 2.17
CA THR A 249 2.92 -35.18 2.36
C THR A 249 3.41 -35.66 0.99
N PRO A 250 4.72 -35.94 0.83
CA PRO A 250 5.26 -36.33 -0.46
C PRO A 250 4.52 -37.58 -0.94
N GLY A 251 4.13 -37.56 -2.21
CA GLY A 251 3.11 -38.45 -2.75
C GLY A 251 3.11 -38.44 -4.26
N THR A 252 2.47 -39.44 -4.85
CA THR A 252 2.11 -39.39 -6.26
C THR A 252 0.74 -38.74 -6.42
N TYR A 253 0.62 -37.86 -7.40
CA TYR A 253 -0.62 -37.14 -7.68
C TYR A 253 -1.13 -37.53 -9.08
N SER A 254 -2.44 -37.53 -9.26
CA SER A 254 -3.09 -37.64 -10.57
C SER A 254 -4.24 -36.64 -10.64
N ARG A 255 -4.33 -35.93 -11.77
CA ARG A 255 -5.39 -34.96 -12.03
C ARG A 255 -6.48 -35.66 -12.83
N LEU A 256 -7.68 -35.74 -12.26
CA LEU A 256 -8.81 -36.36 -12.95
C LEU A 256 -9.48 -35.34 -13.87
N LEU A 257 -9.86 -35.79 -15.06
CA LEU A 257 -10.62 -35.02 -16.03
C LEU A 257 -12.10 -35.41 -15.97
N PRO A 258 -13.03 -34.46 -16.18
CA PRO A 258 -14.45 -34.79 -16.23
C PRO A 258 -14.75 -35.74 -17.38
N VAL A 259 -15.61 -36.73 -17.13
CA VAL A 259 -16.06 -37.67 -18.14
C VAL A 259 -17.23 -37.05 -18.90
N SER A 260 -17.13 -37.00 -20.23
CA SER A 260 -18.21 -36.54 -21.09
C SER A 260 -19.47 -37.37 -20.85
N ASP A 261 -20.63 -36.72 -20.84
CA ASP A 261 -21.96 -37.34 -20.69
C ASP A 261 -22.24 -37.97 -19.31
N HIS A 262 -21.31 -37.86 -18.35
CA HIS A 262 -21.47 -38.35 -16.98
C HIS A 262 -21.13 -37.26 -15.96
N PRO A 263 -22.07 -36.34 -15.64
CA PRO A 263 -21.84 -35.27 -14.68
C PRO A 263 -21.50 -35.83 -13.29
N GLY A 264 -20.44 -35.31 -12.68
CA GLY A 264 -19.93 -35.79 -11.39
C GLY A 264 -18.93 -36.94 -11.47
N PHE A 265 -18.68 -37.51 -12.66
CA PHE A 265 -17.60 -38.49 -12.86
C PHE A 265 -16.33 -37.82 -13.36
N PHE A 266 -15.21 -38.22 -12.75
CA PHE A 266 -13.88 -37.77 -13.12
C PHE A 266 -12.96 -38.97 -13.28
N ALA A 267 -12.17 -39.00 -14.36
CA ALA A 267 -11.25 -40.09 -14.64
C ALA A 267 -9.89 -39.60 -15.16
N ASP A 268 -8.86 -40.37 -14.87
CA ASP A 268 -7.54 -40.30 -15.49
C ASP A 268 -7.18 -41.70 -15.98
N ASN A 269 -7.20 -41.89 -17.30
CA ASN A 269 -6.93 -43.18 -17.94
C ASN A 269 -5.44 -43.50 -18.04
N ASN A 270 -4.57 -42.51 -17.80
CA ASN A 270 -3.11 -42.65 -17.82
C ASN A 270 -2.53 -42.04 -16.54
N SER A 271 -2.95 -42.61 -15.40
CA SER A 271 -2.61 -42.05 -14.09
C SER A 271 -1.09 -42.00 -13.88
N SER A 272 -0.60 -40.84 -13.47
CA SER A 272 0.78 -40.63 -13.02
C SER A 272 1.06 -41.23 -11.64
N MET A 273 0.08 -41.86 -11.00
CA MET A 273 0.25 -42.50 -9.70
C MET A 273 0.95 -43.86 -9.80
N PHE A 274 1.88 -44.10 -8.87
CA PHE A 274 2.67 -45.33 -8.85
C PHE A 274 1.78 -46.57 -8.77
N ASN A 275 2.06 -47.56 -9.62
CA ASN A 275 1.30 -48.80 -9.77
C ASN A 275 -0.22 -48.62 -10.01
N THR A 276 -0.65 -47.47 -10.53
CA THR A 276 -2.06 -47.17 -10.79
C THR A 276 -2.23 -46.75 -12.24
N LYS A 277 -2.75 -47.66 -13.08
CA LYS A 277 -2.91 -47.38 -14.53
C LYS A 277 -4.00 -46.37 -14.83
N ALA A 278 -5.16 -46.52 -14.19
CA ALA A 278 -6.30 -45.64 -14.37
C ALA A 278 -7.04 -45.42 -13.06
N ILE A 279 -7.66 -44.26 -12.92
CA ILE A 279 -8.47 -43.88 -11.77
C ILE A 279 -9.78 -43.30 -12.29
N ALA A 280 -10.91 -43.72 -11.72
CA ALA A 280 -12.22 -43.13 -11.98
C ALA A 280 -12.95 -42.96 -10.65
N VAL A 281 -13.48 -41.76 -10.40
CA VAL A 281 -14.18 -41.43 -9.16
C VAL A 281 -15.44 -40.65 -9.48
N GLY A 282 -16.55 -41.06 -8.87
CA GLY A 282 -17.78 -40.26 -8.81
C GLY A 282 -17.70 -39.32 -7.61
N LEU A 283 -17.66 -38.02 -7.87
CA LEU A 283 -17.67 -36.98 -6.84
C LEU A 283 -18.91 -36.11 -7.03
N PRO A 284 -19.64 -35.76 -5.96
CA PRO A 284 -20.82 -34.90 -6.02
C PRO A 284 -20.42 -33.41 -6.18
N ILE A 285 -19.56 -33.12 -7.16
CA ILE A 285 -19.02 -31.80 -7.45
C ILE A 285 -19.25 -31.44 -8.92
N HIS A 286 -19.22 -30.15 -9.22
CA HIS A 286 -19.60 -29.65 -10.55
C HIS A 286 -18.68 -30.23 -11.66
N PRO A 287 -19.18 -30.57 -12.86
CA PRO A 287 -18.38 -31.21 -13.92
C PRO A 287 -17.19 -30.40 -14.44
N LYS A 288 -17.11 -29.10 -14.14
CA LYS A 288 -15.96 -28.24 -14.52
C LYS A 288 -14.91 -28.12 -13.41
N SER A 289 -15.08 -28.81 -12.29
CA SER A 289 -14.18 -28.72 -11.13
C SER A 289 -12.82 -29.33 -11.44
N ASN A 290 -11.77 -28.78 -10.83
CA ASN A 290 -10.42 -29.34 -10.91
C ASN A 290 -10.20 -30.37 -9.81
N VAL A 291 -10.17 -31.65 -10.18
CA VAL A 291 -10.01 -32.75 -9.22
C VAL A 291 -8.57 -33.25 -9.22
N LEU A 292 -7.96 -33.31 -8.04
CA LEU A 292 -6.61 -33.85 -7.82
C LEU A 292 -6.70 -34.94 -6.75
N ILE A 293 -6.21 -36.13 -7.07
CA ILE A 293 -6.06 -37.22 -6.09
C ILE A 293 -4.59 -37.33 -5.72
N SER A 294 -4.31 -37.43 -4.42
CA SER A 294 -2.98 -37.63 -3.87
C SER A 294 -2.89 -38.99 -3.19
N ARG A 295 -1.85 -39.76 -3.51
CA ARG A 295 -1.45 -40.94 -2.74
C ARG A 295 -0.12 -40.64 -2.06
N PRO A 296 -0.08 -40.53 -0.72
CA PRO A 296 1.17 -40.28 -0.01
C PRO A 296 2.14 -41.45 -0.20
N ILE A 297 3.44 -41.17 -0.24
CA ILE A 297 4.50 -42.17 -0.21
C ILE A 297 4.39 -42.91 1.13
N PRO A 298 4.45 -44.25 1.16
CA PRO A 298 4.46 -45.00 2.41
C PRO A 298 5.63 -44.56 3.30
N ASN A 299 5.42 -44.49 4.61
CA ASN A 299 6.47 -44.13 5.56
C ASN A 299 7.68 -45.05 5.37
N ILE A 300 8.86 -44.45 5.18
CA ILE A 300 10.12 -45.19 5.10
C ILE A 300 10.55 -45.54 6.53
N PRO A 301 10.79 -46.82 6.86
CA PRO A 301 11.25 -47.22 8.19
C PRO A 301 12.52 -46.44 8.60
N GLY A 302 12.51 -45.84 9.78
CA GLY A 302 13.63 -45.02 10.29
C GLY A 302 13.56 -43.53 9.92
N VAL A 303 12.64 -43.11 9.05
CA VAL A 303 12.36 -41.69 8.76
C VAL A 303 11.08 -41.28 9.50
N PRO A 304 11.10 -40.21 10.33
CA PRO A 304 9.89 -39.73 10.99
C PRO A 304 8.80 -39.37 9.96
N SER A 305 7.55 -39.70 10.27
CA SER A 305 6.41 -39.39 9.42
C SER A 305 6.29 -37.87 9.19
N GLY A 306 6.19 -37.44 7.94
CA GLY A 306 6.04 -36.01 7.58
C GLY A 306 7.35 -35.25 7.34
N VAL A 307 8.51 -35.91 7.37
CA VAL A 307 9.78 -35.26 7.01
C VAL A 307 9.87 -35.08 5.50
N THR A 308 9.75 -33.83 5.05
CA THR A 308 9.95 -33.42 3.66
C THR A 308 11.34 -32.82 3.48
N THR A 309 12.18 -33.40 2.63
CA THR A 309 13.29 -32.64 2.01
C THR A 309 12.71 -31.79 0.89
N ILE A 310 12.07 -30.67 1.25
CA ILE A 310 11.63 -29.68 0.27
C ILE A 310 12.90 -29.02 -0.28
N PRO A 311 13.30 -29.22 -1.56
CA PRO A 311 14.30 -28.35 -2.15
C PRO A 311 13.71 -26.93 -2.13
N PRO A 312 14.45 -25.91 -1.69
CA PRO A 312 13.94 -24.54 -1.66
C PRO A 312 13.54 -24.13 -3.08
N VAL A 313 12.23 -24.09 -3.35
CA VAL A 313 11.71 -23.58 -4.62
C VAL A 313 11.69 -22.07 -4.50
N PHE A 314 12.74 -21.43 -5.00
CA PHE A 314 12.76 -20.00 -5.22
C PHE A 314 11.75 -19.68 -6.33
N MET A 315 10.52 -19.31 -5.96
CA MET A 315 9.58 -18.76 -6.93
C MET A 315 10.00 -17.33 -7.27
N GLU A 316 10.15 -17.05 -8.56
CA GLU A 316 10.48 -15.71 -9.04
C GLU A 316 9.32 -14.74 -8.72
N PRO A 317 9.56 -13.62 -8.03
CA PRO A 317 8.50 -12.66 -7.67
C PRO A 317 7.71 -12.13 -8.87
N THR A 318 8.35 -12.05 -10.04
CA THR A 318 7.76 -11.55 -11.29
C THR A 318 6.72 -12.50 -11.88
N TRP A 319 6.67 -13.77 -11.45
CA TRP A 319 5.67 -14.72 -11.91
C TRP A 319 4.27 -14.37 -11.38
N PHE A 320 4.18 -13.84 -10.14
CA PHE A 320 2.92 -13.41 -9.54
C PHE A 320 2.28 -12.23 -10.28
N GLU A 321 3.08 -11.33 -10.84
CA GLU A 321 2.60 -10.17 -11.60
C GLU A 321 1.96 -10.54 -12.95
N LYS A 322 2.20 -11.77 -13.43
CA LYS A 322 1.68 -12.27 -14.72
C LYS A 322 0.35 -13.03 -14.58
N ILE A 323 -0.18 -13.18 -13.37
CA ILE A 323 -1.41 -13.93 -13.15
C ILE A 323 -2.60 -13.09 -13.65
N PRO A 324 -3.44 -13.61 -14.57
CA PRO A 324 -4.59 -12.89 -15.06
C PRO A 324 -5.65 -12.74 -13.96
N ILE A 325 -6.27 -11.57 -13.91
CA ILE A 325 -7.42 -11.27 -13.05
C ILE A 325 -8.54 -12.28 -13.36
N PRO A 326 -9.22 -12.85 -12.35
CA PRO A 326 -10.31 -13.79 -12.58
C PRO A 326 -11.40 -13.14 -13.45
N SER A 327 -11.89 -13.91 -14.42
CA SER A 327 -12.86 -13.48 -15.41
C SER A 327 -14.30 -13.43 -14.88
N CYS A 328 -14.57 -14.13 -13.77
CA CYS A 328 -15.90 -14.21 -13.19
C CYS A 328 -15.86 -14.42 -11.66
N TYR A 329 -17.01 -14.17 -11.02
CA TYR A 329 -17.19 -14.34 -9.58
C TYR A 329 -16.95 -15.79 -9.11
N TYR A 330 -17.34 -16.76 -9.93
CA TYR A 330 -17.08 -18.18 -9.64
C TYR A 330 -15.57 -18.48 -9.63
N GLU A 331 -14.83 -18.01 -10.63
CA GLU A 331 -13.38 -18.20 -10.70
C GLU A 331 -12.67 -17.47 -9.55
N ALA A 332 -13.17 -16.30 -9.14
CA ALA A 332 -12.69 -15.63 -7.94
C ALA A 332 -12.95 -16.50 -6.68
N SER A 333 -14.15 -17.05 -6.53
CA SER A 333 -14.56 -17.92 -5.40
C SER A 333 -13.77 -19.23 -5.36
N GLU A 334 -13.51 -19.87 -6.50
CA GLU A 334 -12.67 -21.07 -6.62
C GLU A 334 -11.22 -20.77 -6.23
N ARG A 335 -10.67 -19.63 -6.69
CA ARG A 335 -9.30 -19.22 -6.36
C ARG A 335 -9.11 -18.93 -4.87
N ILE A 336 -10.13 -18.38 -4.21
CA ILE A 336 -10.09 -18.11 -2.75
C ILE A 336 -10.50 -19.30 -1.88
N GLY A 337 -10.82 -20.45 -2.48
CA GLY A 337 -11.30 -21.63 -1.73
C GLY A 337 -12.67 -21.41 -1.06
N GLY A 338 -13.45 -20.45 -1.57
CA GLY A 338 -14.77 -20.07 -1.06
C GLY A 338 -15.93 -20.89 -1.66
N ILE A 339 -15.64 -21.91 -2.47
CA ILE A 339 -16.65 -22.91 -2.83
C ILE A 339 -16.86 -23.76 -1.57
N GLN A 340 -17.98 -23.54 -0.86
CA GLN A 340 -18.32 -24.33 0.31
C GLN A 340 -18.38 -25.82 -0.05
N ASP A 341 -17.60 -26.62 0.68
CA ASP A 341 -17.82 -28.06 0.76
C ASP A 341 -19.25 -28.29 1.25
N PHE A 342 -20.04 -29.02 0.47
CA PHE A 342 -21.38 -29.43 0.90
C PHE A 342 -21.24 -30.31 2.14
N GLN A 343 -21.65 -29.77 3.29
CA GLN A 343 -22.03 -30.60 4.41
C GLN A 343 -23.09 -31.57 3.91
N SER A 344 -22.80 -32.85 4.12
CA SER A 344 -23.69 -33.95 3.87
C SER A 344 -24.87 -33.83 4.82
N ASP A 345 -25.97 -33.25 4.33
CA ASP A 345 -27.28 -33.51 4.92
C ASP A 345 -28.34 -33.67 3.83
N THR A 346 -28.87 -34.88 3.82
CA THR A 346 -30.07 -35.30 3.11
C THR A 346 -31.24 -34.35 3.39
N ARG A 347 -31.80 -33.69 2.35
CA ARG A 347 -33.24 -33.73 1.97
C ARG A 347 -33.63 -32.64 0.96
N THR A 348 -34.25 -33.10 -0.13
CA THR A 348 -35.35 -32.52 -0.93
C THR A 348 -35.22 -31.12 -1.56
N HIS A 349 -35.23 -31.13 -2.90
CA HIS A 349 -35.90 -30.19 -3.83
C HIS A 349 -36.00 -28.70 -3.48
N ARG A 350 -35.34 -27.86 -4.29
CA ARG A 350 -36.02 -27.09 -5.36
C ARG A 350 -35.03 -26.43 -6.31
N GLN A 351 -35.38 -26.49 -7.59
CA GLN A 351 -34.76 -25.79 -8.70
C GLN A 351 -34.77 -24.26 -8.45
N ASN A 352 -33.69 -23.59 -8.86
CA ASN A 352 -33.80 -22.45 -9.77
C ASN A 352 -32.44 -22.21 -10.46
N SER A 353 -32.43 -22.59 -11.73
CA SER A 353 -31.42 -22.25 -12.73
C SER A 353 -31.44 -20.76 -13.04
N LEU A 354 -30.28 -20.10 -13.07
CA LEU A 354 -30.07 -18.89 -13.87
C LEU A 354 -28.74 -18.97 -14.62
N THR A 355 -28.88 -19.42 -15.87
CA THR A 355 -28.16 -19.08 -17.10
C THR A 355 -27.04 -18.03 -17.01
N CYS A 356 -25.81 -18.43 -17.35
CA CYS A 356 -24.78 -17.50 -17.84
C CYS A 356 -24.83 -17.51 -19.38
N MET A 357 -25.15 -16.35 -19.95
CA MET A 357 -25.27 -16.14 -21.39
C MET A 357 -23.93 -16.24 -22.09
N GLN A 358 -23.96 -16.94 -23.22
CA GLN A 358 -22.92 -16.95 -24.25
C GLN A 358 -22.83 -15.57 -24.93
N SER A 359 -21.62 -15.11 -25.21
CA SER A 359 -21.38 -14.28 -26.39
C SER A 359 -20.05 -14.68 -27.05
N VAL A 360 -20.21 -15.35 -28.18
CA VAL A 360 -19.22 -15.67 -29.19
C VAL A 360 -18.94 -14.41 -30.02
N VAL A 361 -17.68 -13.97 -30.17
CA VAL A 361 -17.24 -13.27 -31.39
C VAL A 361 -15.79 -13.62 -31.75
N SER A 362 -15.70 -14.44 -32.78
CA SER A 362 -14.78 -14.47 -33.94
C SER A 362 -13.33 -13.93 -33.87
N ARG A 363 -12.43 -14.84 -34.24
CA ARG A 363 -11.03 -14.67 -34.69
C ARG A 363 -10.89 -13.80 -35.95
N ARG A 364 -9.72 -13.18 -36.16
CA ARG A 364 -8.81 -13.33 -37.34
C ARG A 364 -7.48 -12.54 -37.17
N PRO A 365 -6.41 -12.80 -37.98
CA PRO A 365 -5.03 -12.91 -37.49
C PRO A 365 -3.98 -11.91 -38.07
N ARG A 366 -2.81 -11.89 -37.39
CA ARG A 366 -1.41 -11.63 -37.81
C ARG A 366 -1.08 -10.70 -38.99
N LYS A 367 -0.11 -9.78 -38.77
CA LYS A 367 1.08 -9.62 -39.63
C LYS A 367 2.26 -8.96 -38.89
N SER A 368 3.45 -9.47 -39.22
CA SER A 368 4.81 -9.15 -38.74
C SER A 368 5.43 -7.90 -39.37
N ARG A 369 6.40 -7.25 -38.69
CA ARG A 369 7.77 -7.03 -39.22
C ARG A 369 8.70 -6.33 -38.20
N ASN A 370 9.94 -6.85 -38.16
CA ASN A 370 11.13 -6.32 -37.47
C ASN A 370 11.72 -5.10 -38.19
N SER A 371 12.37 -4.18 -37.45
CA SER A 371 13.77 -3.76 -37.65
C SER A 371 14.17 -2.55 -36.78
N LEU A 372 15.20 -2.70 -35.96
CA LEU A 372 16.09 -1.68 -35.36
C LEU A 372 17.27 -1.40 -36.34
N PRO A 373 18.31 -0.60 -36.00
CA PRO A 373 18.41 0.73 -35.37
C PRO A 373 19.40 1.66 -36.14
N LYS A 374 19.72 2.89 -35.67
CA LYS A 374 21.07 3.52 -35.80
C LYS A 374 21.28 4.83 -35.02
N SER A 375 22.31 4.79 -34.15
CA SER A 375 23.43 5.74 -33.88
C SER A 375 23.26 7.26 -33.58
N SER A 376 23.95 7.64 -32.49
CA SER A 376 24.47 8.92 -31.91
C SER A 376 25.29 9.84 -32.86
N PRO A 377 25.96 10.99 -32.49
CA PRO A 377 26.43 11.44 -31.14
C PRO A 377 26.69 12.96 -30.84
N PHE A 378 27.22 13.23 -29.61
CA PHE A 378 28.18 14.27 -29.12
C PHE A 378 27.86 15.80 -29.08
N LYS A 379 28.06 16.43 -27.89
CA LYS A 379 29.14 17.43 -27.61
C LYS A 379 29.17 18.00 -26.16
N ASN A 380 30.39 18.30 -25.72
CA ASN A 380 30.90 18.81 -24.43
C ASN A 380 30.61 20.30 -24.14
N SER A 381 30.69 20.71 -22.86
CA SER A 381 31.65 21.75 -22.39
C SER A 381 31.60 22.04 -20.87
N ASN A 382 32.78 22.43 -20.36
CA ASN A 382 33.19 22.66 -18.97
C ASN A 382 32.79 24.04 -18.41
N SER A 383 32.71 24.16 -17.07
CA SER A 383 33.25 25.33 -16.33
C SER A 383 33.36 25.06 -14.81
N ARG A 384 34.41 25.65 -14.20
CA ARG A 384 34.93 25.49 -12.82
C ARG A 384 34.12 26.27 -11.75
N PRO A 385 34.26 25.95 -10.44
CA PRO A 385 33.49 26.58 -9.36
C PRO A 385 34.22 27.75 -8.67
N ASN A 386 33.45 28.71 -8.16
CA ASN A 386 33.92 29.78 -7.27
C ASN A 386 33.61 29.46 -5.80
N VAL A 387 34.62 29.68 -4.97
CA VAL A 387 34.68 29.49 -3.52
C VAL A 387 33.98 30.65 -2.81
N SER A 388 32.91 30.36 -2.08
CA SER A 388 32.34 31.23 -1.03
C SER A 388 31.40 30.43 -0.11
N VAL A 389 31.93 29.35 0.49
CA VAL A 389 31.25 28.61 1.57
C VAL A 389 32.35 28.26 2.58
N PHE A 390 32.66 29.17 3.49
CA PHE A 390 33.62 28.87 4.56
C PHE A 390 33.33 29.59 5.90
N LEU A 391 32.19 30.26 6.04
CA LEU A 391 31.86 31.01 7.27
C LEU A 391 30.57 30.54 7.99
N GLU A 392 29.75 29.67 7.38
CA GLU A 392 28.54 29.14 8.05
C GLU A 392 28.76 27.79 8.76
N ASP A 393 29.78 27.02 8.38
CA ASP A 393 30.05 25.68 8.97
C ASP A 393 30.63 25.73 10.39
N LEU A 394 31.34 26.80 10.76
CA LEU A 394 31.95 26.93 12.10
C LEU A 394 30.91 27.23 13.19
N ALA A 395 29.79 27.86 12.86
CA ALA A 395 28.72 28.16 13.81
C ALA A 395 27.89 26.91 14.16
N LEU A 396 27.70 25.98 13.21
CA LEU A 396 26.96 24.74 13.43
C LEU A 396 27.77 23.73 14.27
N GLN A 397 29.10 23.68 14.07
CA GLN A 397 29.97 22.78 14.82
C GLN A 397 30.07 23.15 16.32
N ALA A 398 30.05 24.44 16.65
CA ALA A 398 30.08 24.92 18.03
C ALA A 398 28.78 24.60 18.82
N VAL A 399 27.63 24.61 18.13
CA VAL A 399 26.33 24.25 18.72
C VAL A 399 26.22 22.74 18.94
N CYS A 400 26.72 21.94 18.00
CA CYS A 400 26.76 20.48 18.13
C CYS A 400 27.69 20.00 19.26
N GLN A 401 28.85 20.65 19.48
CA GLN A 401 29.74 20.31 20.60
C GLN A 401 29.14 20.66 21.97
N ARG A 402 28.35 21.76 22.08
CA ARG A 402 27.63 22.09 23.32
C ARG A 402 26.48 21.14 23.63
N LEU A 403 25.80 20.60 22.62
CA LEU A 403 24.71 19.63 22.83
C LEU A 403 25.23 18.23 23.21
N LEU A 404 26.43 17.86 22.75
CA LEU A 404 27.08 16.60 23.11
C LEU A 404 27.66 16.61 24.53
N SER A 405 28.15 17.75 25.03
CA SER A 405 28.65 17.85 26.41
C SER A 405 27.54 17.75 27.47
N HIS A 406 26.32 18.20 27.16
CA HIS A 406 25.17 18.07 28.06
C HIS A 406 24.64 16.62 28.18
N LYS A 407 24.72 15.81 27.12
CA LYS A 407 24.30 14.39 27.18
C LYS A 407 25.23 13.53 28.05
N ASN A 408 26.54 13.83 28.04
CA ASN A 408 27.51 13.11 28.86
C ASN A 408 27.40 13.45 30.35
N LEU A 409 26.90 14.64 30.71
CA LEU A 409 26.65 15.01 32.12
C LEU A 409 25.48 14.22 32.71
N SER A 410 24.42 14.00 31.92
CA SER A 410 23.24 13.25 32.38
C SER A 410 23.52 11.76 32.59
N GLN A 411 24.47 11.18 31.83
CA GLN A 411 24.94 9.80 32.05
C GLN A 411 25.88 9.67 33.26
N LYS A 412 26.71 10.69 33.54
CA LYS A 412 27.56 10.72 34.75
C LYS A 412 26.76 10.85 36.05
N ILE A 413 25.65 11.58 36.05
CA ILE A 413 24.78 11.72 37.24
C ILE A 413 24.06 10.40 37.56
N HIS A 414 23.78 9.56 36.56
CA HIS A 414 23.16 8.25 36.78
C HIS A 414 24.14 7.21 37.36
N TYR A 415 25.44 7.34 37.08
CA TYR A 415 26.47 6.43 37.60
C TYR A 415 26.98 6.79 39.01
N LEU A 416 26.74 8.01 39.49
CA LEU A 416 27.12 8.44 40.85
C LEU A 416 26.00 8.24 41.90
N LYS A 417 24.89 7.61 41.53
CA LYS A 417 23.75 7.28 42.41
C LYS A 417 23.54 5.76 42.62
N LYS A 418 24.50 4.93 42.21
CA LYS A 418 24.69 3.55 42.65
C LYS A 418 26.06 3.46 43.31
#